data_AF-A0A2K1KMX4-F1
#
_entry.id   AF-A0A2K1KMX4-F1
#
_cell.length_a   1.000
_cell.length_b   1.000
_cell.length_c   1.000
_cell.angle_alpha   90.00
_cell.angle_beta   90.00
_cell.angle_gamma   90.00
#
_symmetry.space_group_name_H-M   'P 1'
#
loop_
_entity.id
_entity.type
_entity.pdbx_description
1 polymer ?
#
loop_
_entity_poly.entity_id
_entity_poly.type
_entity_poly.pdbx_seq_one_letter_code
_entity_poly.pdbx_strand_id
1 'polypeptide(L)'
;MEREHSVLKVEAGREKACSRPQLGCSTPIKFSTIRLNIIYPMVMAIVLFLVVTQLLSLSGFGIKFWCTETTKVVGLETQLSPSLPQGSFLDENIDTSSIDLRHGDVRLFKPHGLATYLYIDMSAYRGSPRHFSIVGLTAKSIEKHHKPPYACEWVSSSNDKVVKGHAYKILPDWDYGKLYTVVVITCVFAEDVGTDGEGGELVLYASYGDRYRQPERVVVLTEVKGEYNSSVFDTKSFPYDYVYCGSSVYGNISPQRMREWMAYHAKFFGEKSHFILHDAGGFHEDVRKVLEPWIRQGRVTLQNIRQQEIYDGYYHNQFMVVNDCLFRSRFLANWTFFFDIDEYMYVDPSTTLSDVLNEKPDVSQIVIKQVPIESGLCVADNTRDQHERWLTERLIYRRVLKHGIHYDRKYAVQARHAEATGIHMSMNLRRGKTRVLQDERLRYYHYHGTITNRGNLCNKFVDSKNKTAVKSVQLRLDETMMKMAKDVKSYELKMIGKQPFVL
;
A
#
# COMPACT_ATOMS: atom_id res chain seq x y z
N MET A 1 70.45 -29.68 42.61
CA MET A 1 69.41 -30.04 41.61
C MET A 1 68.60 -28.78 41.32
N GLU A 2 68.99 -27.87 40.42
CA GLU A 2 69.73 -28.05 39.14
C GLU A 2 68.94 -29.00 38.21
N ARG A 3 68.60 -28.69 36.94
CA ARG A 3 69.01 -27.66 35.93
C ARG A 3 67.86 -27.43 34.91
N GLU A 4 67.81 -26.50 33.94
CA GLU A 4 68.45 -25.19 33.60
C GLU A 4 67.69 -24.56 32.40
N HIS A 5 67.84 -23.22 32.17
CA HIS A 5 67.79 -22.43 30.90
C HIS A 5 66.69 -22.66 29.80
N SER A 6 66.33 -21.73 28.90
CA SER A 6 66.66 -20.32 28.53
C SER A 6 65.41 -19.68 27.84
N VAL A 7 65.15 -18.36 27.62
CA VAL A 7 65.79 -17.02 27.80
C VAL A 7 65.99 -16.25 26.47
N LEU A 8 65.58 -14.95 26.45
CA LEU A 8 65.53 -13.91 25.36
C LEU A 8 64.16 -13.82 24.60
N LYS A 9 63.43 -12.69 24.42
CA LYS A 9 63.56 -11.20 24.57
C LYS A 9 63.81 -10.43 23.23
N VAL A 10 63.32 -9.16 23.15
CA VAL A 10 63.53 -8.11 22.10
C VAL A 10 62.51 -8.21 20.94
N GLU A 11 61.73 -7.19 20.51
CA GLU A 11 61.50 -5.79 21.00
C GLU A 11 60.10 -5.22 20.59
N ALA A 12 59.83 -3.91 20.81
CA ALA A 12 58.51 -3.26 20.67
C ALA A 12 58.28 -2.38 19.41
N GLY A 13 57.00 -2.22 19.00
CA GLY A 13 56.51 -1.32 17.94
C GLY A 13 55.50 -0.27 18.46
N ARG A 14 55.26 0.81 17.70
CA ARG A 14 54.72 2.10 18.20
C ARG A 14 53.52 2.63 17.39
N GLU A 15 52.83 3.62 17.97
CA GLU A 15 51.88 4.58 17.35
C GLU A 15 50.40 4.12 17.22
N LYS A 16 49.38 5.00 17.32
CA LYS A 16 49.26 6.36 17.91
C LYS A 16 47.78 6.62 18.21
N ALA A 17 47.47 7.31 19.32
CA ALA A 17 46.16 7.94 19.53
C ALA A 17 46.24 9.44 19.17
N CYS A 18 45.14 10.04 18.71
CA CYS A 18 45.07 11.49 18.50
C CYS A 18 43.65 12.02 18.73
N SER A 19 43.54 13.13 19.46
CA SER A 19 42.28 13.78 19.86
C SER A 19 41.86 14.89 18.88
N ARG A 20 40.57 15.23 18.86
CA ARG A 20 40.06 16.43 18.15
C ARG A 20 39.99 17.63 19.12
N PRO A 21 40.63 18.78 18.82
CA PRO A 21 40.43 20.01 19.57
C PRO A 21 39.16 20.76 19.13
N GLN A 22 38.63 21.62 20.00
CA GLN A 22 37.66 22.67 19.67
C GLN A 22 38.40 23.97 19.30
N LEU A 23 37.80 24.84 18.47
CA LEU A 23 38.22 26.25 18.41
C LEU A 23 37.18 27.18 17.75
N GLY A 24 36.96 28.35 18.39
CA GLY A 24 36.87 29.67 17.73
C GLY A 24 35.65 30.01 16.87
N CYS A 25 34.95 31.10 17.23
CA CYS A 25 34.04 31.82 16.34
C CYS A 25 34.72 33.02 15.68
N SER A 26 34.46 33.30 14.39
CA SER A 26 34.44 34.67 13.85
C SER A 26 33.86 34.79 12.43
N THR A 27 32.89 35.71 12.28
CA THR A 27 32.50 36.54 11.10
C THR A 27 32.37 35.98 9.66
N PRO A 28 31.38 36.48 8.86
CA PRO A 28 31.13 36.01 7.49
C PRO A 28 31.95 36.72 6.40
N ILE A 29 32.37 35.98 5.37
CA ILE A 29 32.99 36.52 4.14
C ILE A 29 31.95 36.59 3.01
N LYS A 30 31.98 37.67 2.22
CA LYS A 30 31.00 37.92 1.14
C LYS A 30 31.22 36.99 -0.06
N PHE A 31 30.18 36.24 -0.45
CA PHE A 31 30.12 35.50 -1.71
C PHE A 31 29.74 36.42 -2.88
N SER A 32 30.70 36.82 -3.73
CA SER A 32 30.38 37.43 -5.05
C SER A 32 31.39 37.17 -6.17
N THR A 33 32.66 36.85 -5.88
CA THR A 33 33.74 36.89 -6.90
C THR A 33 34.24 35.55 -7.46
N ILE A 34 33.81 34.41 -6.91
CA ILE A 34 34.38 33.09 -7.25
C ILE A 34 33.81 32.48 -8.56
N ARG A 35 32.67 32.97 -9.07
CA ARG A 35 31.92 32.28 -10.15
C ARG A 35 32.49 32.39 -11.57
N LEU A 36 33.33 33.38 -11.91
CA LEU A 36 33.77 33.54 -13.32
C LEU A 36 34.95 32.63 -13.69
N ASN A 37 35.99 32.55 -12.86
CA ASN A 37 37.29 31.98 -13.26
C ASN A 37 37.34 30.45 -13.35
N ILE A 38 36.30 29.73 -12.92
CA ILE A 38 36.24 28.26 -12.95
C ILE A 38 35.27 27.75 -14.02
N ILE A 39 34.17 28.47 -14.28
CA ILE A 39 33.12 28.00 -15.19
C ILE A 39 33.56 28.10 -16.67
N TYR A 40 34.18 29.22 -17.07
CA TYR A 40 34.67 29.39 -18.45
C TYR A 40 35.65 28.32 -18.94
N PRO A 41 36.73 27.96 -18.21
CA PRO A 41 37.65 26.91 -18.67
C PRO A 41 36.99 25.52 -18.73
N MET A 42 36.04 25.20 -17.84
CA MET A 42 35.28 23.94 -17.93
C MET A 42 34.38 23.87 -19.16
N VAL A 43 33.66 24.95 -19.49
CA VAL A 43 32.82 25.01 -20.70
C VAL A 43 33.66 24.89 -21.97
N MET A 44 34.80 25.59 -22.04
CA MET A 44 35.72 25.49 -23.18
C MET A 44 36.30 24.07 -23.34
N ALA A 45 36.66 23.40 -22.24
CA ALA A 45 37.15 22.02 -22.29
C ALA A 45 36.08 21.03 -22.79
N ILE A 46 34.82 21.18 -22.37
CA ILE A 46 33.71 20.33 -22.82
C ILE A 46 33.43 20.54 -24.32
N VAL A 47 33.41 21.79 -24.80
CA VAL A 47 33.22 22.11 -26.22
C VAL A 47 34.36 21.54 -27.07
N LEU A 48 35.62 21.68 -26.62
CA LEU A 48 36.78 21.13 -27.31
C LEU A 48 36.73 19.59 -27.40
N PHE A 49 36.32 18.91 -26.32
CA PHE A 49 36.18 17.46 -26.28
C PHE A 49 35.12 16.96 -27.27
N LEU A 50 33.95 17.62 -27.32
CA LEU A 50 32.89 17.29 -28.26
C LEU A 50 33.34 17.43 -29.72
N VAL A 51 34.01 18.54 -30.07
CA VAL A 51 34.56 18.75 -31.42
C VAL A 51 35.58 17.67 -31.80
N VAL A 52 36.49 17.31 -30.88
CA VAL A 52 37.47 16.23 -31.13
C VAL A 52 36.77 14.87 -31.33
N THR A 53 35.73 14.53 -30.56
CA THR A 53 35.00 13.27 -30.76
C THR A 53 34.28 13.20 -32.11
N GLN A 54 33.72 14.32 -32.61
CA GLN A 54 33.05 14.35 -33.92
C GLN A 54 34.04 14.27 -35.09
N LEU A 55 35.24 14.83 -34.95
CA LEU A 55 36.30 14.71 -35.96
C LEU A 55 36.89 13.29 -36.02
N LEU A 56 37.06 12.62 -34.87
CA LEU A 56 37.57 11.24 -34.82
C LEU A 56 36.58 10.20 -35.40
N SER A 57 35.27 10.49 -35.41
CA SER A 57 34.28 9.61 -36.06
C SER A 57 34.31 9.60 -37.59
N LEU A 58 35.14 10.44 -38.25
CA LEU A 58 35.26 10.50 -39.71
C LEU A 58 36.46 9.71 -40.27
N SER A 59 37.38 9.23 -39.43
CA SER A 59 38.50 8.36 -39.84
C SER A 59 38.21 6.88 -39.56
N GLY A 60 37.57 6.19 -40.52
CA GLY A 60 37.20 4.79 -40.37
C GLY A 60 38.40 3.83 -40.31
N PHE A 61 38.66 3.23 -39.15
CA PHE A 61 39.65 2.16 -38.95
C PHE A 61 38.97 0.87 -38.47
N GLY A 62 38.74 -0.06 -39.40
CA GLY A 62 38.18 -1.38 -39.10
C GLY A 62 39.26 -2.36 -38.63
N ILE A 63 39.28 -2.68 -37.33
CA ILE A 63 40.18 -3.69 -36.77
C ILE A 63 39.62 -5.09 -37.07
N LYS A 64 40.18 -5.75 -38.08
CA LYS A 64 39.97 -7.19 -38.30
C LYS A 64 40.79 -7.98 -37.27
N PHE A 65 40.14 -8.73 -36.39
CA PHE A 65 40.79 -9.83 -35.68
C PHE A 65 40.56 -11.14 -36.43
N TRP A 66 41.65 -11.79 -36.84
CA TRP A 66 41.66 -13.19 -37.23
C TRP A 66 41.91 -14.05 -35.98
N CYS A 67 40.99 -14.96 -35.69
CA CYS A 67 41.30 -16.22 -35.01
C CYS A 67 40.66 -17.34 -35.82
N THR A 68 41.48 -18.11 -36.53
CA THR A 68 41.06 -19.34 -37.20
C THR A 68 41.18 -20.52 -36.23
N GLU A 69 40.07 -21.19 -35.93
CA GLU A 69 40.13 -22.54 -35.35
C GLU A 69 39.03 -23.42 -35.94
N THR A 70 39.43 -24.41 -36.73
CA THR A 70 38.51 -25.30 -37.46
C THR A 70 38.25 -26.58 -36.66
N THR A 71 37.21 -26.57 -35.83
CA THR A 71 36.61 -27.81 -35.29
C THR A 71 35.67 -28.44 -36.31
N LYS A 72 35.88 -29.74 -36.60
CA LYS A 72 35.02 -30.50 -37.52
C LYS A 72 33.68 -30.82 -36.85
N VAL A 73 32.59 -30.21 -37.33
CA VAL A 73 31.24 -30.71 -37.04
C VAL A 73 31.03 -31.98 -37.87
N VAL A 74 30.99 -33.13 -37.21
CA VAL A 74 30.48 -34.37 -37.81
C VAL A 74 28.96 -34.27 -37.82
N GLY A 75 28.36 -34.33 -39.00
CA GLY A 75 26.91 -34.30 -39.14
C GLY A 75 26.27 -35.56 -38.60
N LEU A 76 25.23 -35.40 -37.77
CA LEU A 76 24.26 -36.44 -37.48
C LEU A 76 22.86 -35.86 -37.70
N GLU A 77 22.29 -36.13 -38.87
CA GLU A 77 20.91 -35.76 -39.16
C GLU A 77 19.97 -36.67 -38.37
N THR A 78 19.31 -36.12 -37.35
CA THR A 78 18.14 -36.75 -36.72
C THR A 78 16.96 -35.81 -36.90
N GLN A 79 15.95 -36.25 -37.66
CA GLN A 79 14.72 -35.49 -37.85
C GLN A 79 13.95 -35.37 -36.52
N LEU A 80 14.01 -34.19 -35.91
CA LEU A 80 13.17 -33.79 -34.79
C LEU A 80 12.37 -32.56 -35.20
N SER A 81 11.16 -32.80 -35.70
CA SER A 81 10.16 -31.77 -35.93
C SER A 81 9.94 -30.99 -34.63
N PRO A 82 10.09 -29.65 -34.61
CA PRO A 82 9.83 -28.86 -33.42
C PRO A 82 8.32 -28.75 -33.18
N SER A 83 7.75 -29.77 -32.52
CA SER A 83 6.42 -29.69 -31.94
C SER A 83 6.47 -28.66 -30.80
N LEU A 84 6.14 -27.41 -31.12
CA LEU A 84 5.94 -26.35 -30.15
C LEU A 84 4.98 -26.85 -29.05
N PRO A 85 5.38 -26.87 -27.76
CA PRO A 85 4.47 -27.21 -26.69
C PRO A 85 3.33 -26.18 -26.67
N GLN A 86 2.13 -26.59 -27.05
CA GLN A 86 0.96 -25.71 -27.13
C GLN A 86 0.30 -25.52 -25.75
N GLY A 87 1.13 -25.46 -24.70
CA GLY A 87 0.74 -25.20 -23.32
C GLY A 87 1.37 -23.91 -22.83
N SER A 88 0.57 -23.06 -22.20
CA SER A 88 1.07 -21.95 -21.40
C SER A 88 1.99 -22.52 -20.32
N PHE A 89 3.24 -22.05 -20.24
CA PHE A 89 4.20 -22.52 -19.24
C PHE A 89 3.86 -22.04 -17.81
N LEU A 90 2.73 -21.32 -17.66
CA LEU A 90 2.27 -20.67 -16.43
C LEU A 90 0.74 -20.80 -16.23
N ASP A 91 0.04 -21.66 -16.98
CA ASP A 91 -1.25 -22.20 -16.51
C ASP A 91 -0.97 -23.25 -15.40
N GLU A 92 -0.40 -22.77 -14.29
CA GLU A 92 -0.56 -23.48 -13.03
C GLU A 92 -2.06 -23.46 -12.71
N ASN A 93 -2.70 -24.61 -12.85
CA ASN A 93 -3.91 -24.91 -12.10
C ASN A 93 -3.52 -24.92 -10.61
N ILE A 94 -3.45 -23.73 -10.01
CA ILE A 94 -3.20 -23.54 -8.58
C ILE A 94 -4.27 -24.36 -7.86
N ASP A 95 -3.86 -25.44 -7.20
CA ASP A 95 -4.76 -26.34 -6.52
C ASP A 95 -5.47 -25.60 -5.38
N THR A 96 -6.68 -25.14 -5.65
CA THR A 96 -7.48 -24.37 -4.70
C THR A 96 -7.91 -25.19 -3.49
N SER A 97 -7.82 -26.52 -3.53
CA SER A 97 -8.04 -27.39 -2.38
C SER A 97 -6.86 -27.40 -1.39
N SER A 98 -5.65 -27.02 -1.84
CA SER A 98 -4.45 -26.87 -1.00
C SER A 98 -4.37 -25.53 -0.26
N ILE A 99 -5.27 -24.58 -0.58
CA ILE A 99 -5.18 -23.19 -0.10
C ILE A 99 -5.59 -23.08 1.39
N ASP A 100 -4.70 -22.49 2.19
CA ASP A 100 -4.93 -22.28 3.62
C ASP A 100 -5.90 -21.11 3.90
N LEU A 101 -7.20 -21.43 3.87
CA LEU A 101 -8.30 -20.51 4.19
C LEU A 101 -8.27 -19.96 5.62
N ARG A 102 -7.40 -20.45 6.53
CA ARG A 102 -7.19 -19.84 7.86
C ARG A 102 -6.57 -18.43 7.77
N HIS A 103 -6.17 -17.98 6.58
CA HIS A 103 -5.72 -16.62 6.29
C HIS A 103 -6.80 -15.68 5.73
N GLY A 104 -8.04 -16.15 5.58
CA GLY A 104 -9.16 -15.38 4.99
C GLY A 104 -9.32 -15.63 3.50
N ASP A 105 -10.24 -14.89 2.86
CA ASP A 105 -10.57 -15.07 1.44
C ASP A 105 -9.33 -14.85 0.57
N VAL A 106 -8.99 -15.80 -0.29
CA VAL A 106 -7.77 -15.70 -1.09
C VAL A 106 -8.00 -14.89 -2.37
N ARG A 107 -7.16 -13.88 -2.57
CA ARG A 107 -7.05 -13.16 -3.84
C ARG A 107 -5.99 -13.86 -4.68
N LEU A 108 -6.45 -14.54 -5.73
CA LEU A 108 -5.58 -15.15 -6.73
C LEU A 108 -5.08 -14.09 -7.71
N PHE A 109 -3.86 -14.29 -8.21
CA PHE A 109 -3.23 -13.44 -9.21
C PHE A 109 -2.97 -14.27 -10.46
N LYS A 110 -3.60 -13.89 -11.58
CA LYS A 110 -3.49 -14.62 -12.85
C LYS A 110 -2.65 -13.81 -13.84
N PRO A 111 -1.41 -14.23 -14.15
CA PRO A 111 -0.58 -13.54 -15.14
C PRO A 111 -1.04 -13.86 -16.57
N HIS A 112 -1.17 -12.84 -17.41
CA HIS A 112 -1.56 -12.97 -18.82
C HIS A 112 -0.53 -12.31 -19.75
N GLY A 113 -0.20 -13.01 -20.84
CA GLY A 113 0.81 -12.59 -21.79
C GLY A 113 2.25 -12.92 -21.39
N LEU A 114 3.21 -12.31 -22.08
CA LEU A 114 4.60 -12.78 -22.13
C LEU A 114 5.58 -12.02 -21.21
N ALA A 115 6.61 -12.74 -20.75
CA ALA A 115 7.79 -12.24 -20.03
C ALA A 115 7.51 -11.47 -18.71
N THR A 116 7.18 -10.18 -18.79
CA THR A 116 6.79 -9.36 -17.61
C THR A 116 5.27 -9.24 -17.46
N TYR A 117 4.52 -10.00 -18.26
CA TYR A 117 3.07 -10.03 -18.37
C TYR A 117 2.48 -8.72 -18.92
N LEU A 118 1.51 -8.85 -19.83
CA LEU A 118 0.76 -7.71 -20.34
C LEU A 118 -0.19 -7.18 -19.26
N TYR A 119 -0.82 -8.11 -18.55
CA TYR A 119 -1.79 -7.84 -17.50
C TYR A 119 -1.75 -8.97 -16.47
N ILE A 120 -2.02 -8.65 -15.20
CA ILE A 120 -2.21 -9.61 -14.12
C ILE A 120 -3.58 -9.32 -13.51
N ASP A 121 -4.52 -10.25 -13.69
CA ASP A 121 -5.85 -10.18 -13.08
C ASP A 121 -5.75 -10.45 -11.56
N MET A 122 -6.63 -9.81 -10.79
CA MET A 122 -6.75 -9.97 -9.34
C MET A 122 -8.22 -9.95 -8.89
N SER A 123 -9.01 -8.98 -9.34
CA SER A 123 -10.44 -8.90 -8.99
C SER A 123 -11.24 -7.98 -9.90
N ALA A 124 -12.50 -8.34 -10.14
CA ALA A 124 -13.49 -7.52 -10.82
C ALA A 124 -14.78 -7.39 -10.00
N TYR A 125 -15.50 -6.28 -10.22
CA TYR A 125 -16.67 -5.90 -9.43
C TYR A 125 -17.75 -5.27 -10.31
N ARG A 126 -18.99 -5.74 -10.19
CA ARG A 126 -20.16 -5.06 -10.75
C ARG A 126 -20.45 -3.77 -9.96
N GLY A 127 -20.32 -2.63 -10.63
CA GLY A 127 -20.63 -1.30 -10.12
C GLY A 127 -22.04 -0.80 -10.50
N SER A 128 -22.68 -1.40 -11.50
CA SER A 128 -24.10 -1.23 -11.83
C SER A 128 -24.54 -2.30 -12.87
N PRO A 129 -25.82 -2.34 -13.29
CA PRO A 129 -26.27 -3.11 -14.45
C PRO A 129 -25.45 -2.98 -15.75
N ARG A 130 -24.71 -1.86 -15.94
CA ARG A 130 -23.92 -1.55 -17.15
C ARG A 130 -22.45 -1.24 -16.89
N HIS A 131 -21.96 -1.42 -15.67
CA HIS A 131 -20.72 -0.79 -15.24
C HIS A 131 -19.92 -1.72 -14.34
N PHE A 132 -18.66 -1.99 -14.67
CA PHE A 132 -17.78 -2.88 -13.91
C PHE A 132 -16.42 -2.22 -13.71
N SER A 133 -15.78 -2.50 -12.57
CA SER A 133 -14.41 -2.07 -12.27
C SER A 133 -13.53 -3.30 -12.04
N ILE A 134 -12.41 -3.37 -12.73
CA ILE A 134 -11.42 -4.44 -12.67
C ILE A 134 -10.13 -3.86 -12.08
N VAL A 135 -9.50 -4.58 -11.16
CA VAL A 135 -8.23 -4.24 -10.51
C VAL A 135 -7.19 -5.27 -10.91
N GLY A 136 -6.03 -4.80 -11.36
CA GLY A 136 -4.89 -5.66 -11.64
C GLY A 136 -3.57 -4.92 -11.67
N LEU A 137 -2.52 -5.64 -12.05
CA LEU A 137 -1.18 -5.10 -12.28
C LEU A 137 -0.81 -5.20 -13.76
N THR A 138 0.14 -4.38 -14.18
CA THR A 138 0.74 -4.45 -15.53
C THR A 138 2.19 -3.98 -15.45
N ALA A 139 3.05 -4.45 -16.36
CA ALA A 139 4.46 -4.06 -16.38
C ALA A 139 4.60 -2.56 -16.71
N LYS A 140 5.28 -1.82 -15.84
CA LYS A 140 5.45 -0.36 -15.95
C LYS A 140 6.11 0.06 -17.26
N SER A 141 7.01 -0.76 -17.79
CA SER A 141 7.62 -0.59 -19.11
C SER A 141 6.60 -0.67 -20.24
N ILE A 142 5.67 -1.63 -20.20
CA ILE A 142 4.63 -1.80 -21.21
C ILE A 142 3.65 -0.62 -21.17
N GLU A 143 3.20 -0.18 -19.99
CA GLU A 143 2.36 1.03 -19.88
C GLU A 143 3.07 2.28 -20.42
N LYS A 144 4.34 2.49 -20.07
CA LYS A 144 5.11 3.66 -20.49
C LYS A 144 5.35 3.72 -22.00
N HIS A 145 5.63 2.58 -22.64
CA HIS A 145 6.09 2.52 -24.04
C HIS A 145 5.03 2.04 -25.04
N HIS A 146 4.13 1.16 -24.63
CA HIS A 146 3.10 0.55 -25.50
C HIS A 146 1.68 1.07 -25.20
N LYS A 147 1.41 1.52 -23.97
CA LYS A 147 0.10 2.01 -23.50
C LYS A 147 -1.05 1.04 -23.85
N PRO A 148 -1.07 -0.19 -23.32
CA PRO A 148 -2.05 -1.23 -23.65
C PRO A 148 -3.49 -0.71 -23.82
N PRO A 149 -4.09 -0.82 -25.01
CA PRO A 149 -5.52 -0.65 -25.16
C PRO A 149 -6.25 -1.89 -24.64
N TYR A 150 -7.41 -1.65 -24.03
CA TYR A 150 -8.29 -2.68 -23.51
C TYR A 150 -9.66 -2.58 -24.19
N ALA A 151 -10.38 -3.70 -24.23
CA ALA A 151 -11.80 -3.76 -24.58
C ALA A 151 -12.51 -4.74 -23.62
N CYS A 152 -13.82 -4.57 -23.42
CA CYS A 152 -14.59 -5.50 -22.59
C CYS A 152 -15.76 -6.10 -23.37
N GLU A 153 -16.12 -7.34 -23.05
CA GLU A 153 -17.34 -7.98 -23.52
C GLU A 153 -18.07 -8.64 -22.34
N TRP A 154 -19.39 -8.74 -22.42
CA TRP A 154 -20.20 -9.59 -21.56
C TRP A 154 -20.74 -10.75 -22.39
N VAL A 155 -20.62 -11.97 -21.90
CA VAL A 155 -21.14 -13.18 -22.55
C VAL A 155 -22.22 -13.79 -21.65
N SER A 156 -23.48 -13.82 -22.09
CA SER A 156 -24.57 -14.43 -21.29
C SER A 156 -24.51 -15.96 -21.33
N SER A 157 -24.60 -16.60 -20.17
CA SER A 157 -24.63 -18.07 -20.05
C SER A 157 -25.93 -18.72 -20.59
N SER A 158 -26.93 -17.92 -20.99
CA SER A 158 -28.23 -18.42 -21.48
C SER A 158 -28.26 -18.73 -22.98
N ASN A 159 -27.42 -18.05 -23.76
CA ASN A 159 -27.55 -17.98 -25.23
C ASN A 159 -26.27 -17.52 -25.96
N ASP A 160 -25.13 -17.47 -25.25
CA ASP A 160 -23.84 -16.98 -25.74
C ASP A 160 -23.87 -15.57 -26.37
N LYS A 161 -24.89 -14.74 -26.05
CA LYS A 161 -24.99 -13.36 -26.56
C LYS A 161 -23.83 -12.54 -26.02
N VAL A 162 -22.93 -12.16 -26.94
CA VAL A 162 -21.82 -11.24 -26.68
C VAL A 162 -22.31 -9.79 -26.80
N VAL A 163 -22.24 -9.03 -25.70
CA VAL A 163 -22.46 -7.58 -25.67
C VAL A 163 -21.11 -6.90 -25.52
N LYS A 164 -20.76 -5.97 -26.43
CA LYS A 164 -19.48 -5.24 -26.38
C LYS A 164 -19.59 -4.01 -25.48
N GLY A 165 -18.57 -3.76 -24.68
CA GLY A 165 -18.45 -2.63 -23.76
C GLY A 165 -17.27 -1.73 -24.07
N HIS A 166 -17.42 -0.44 -23.82
CA HIS A 166 -16.33 0.53 -23.87
C HIS A 166 -15.45 0.39 -22.62
N ALA A 167 -14.15 0.18 -22.80
CA ALA A 167 -13.17 0.12 -21.73
C ALA A 167 -12.33 1.41 -21.65
N TYR A 168 -12.03 1.85 -20.43
CA TYR A 168 -10.97 2.84 -20.18
C TYR A 168 -10.21 2.47 -18.91
N LYS A 169 -9.03 3.06 -18.71
CA LYS A 169 -8.15 2.73 -17.59
C LYS A 169 -7.66 3.95 -16.82
N ILE A 170 -7.36 3.72 -15.55
CA ILE A 170 -6.80 4.67 -14.59
C ILE A 170 -5.55 4.03 -13.98
N LEU A 171 -4.46 4.78 -13.87
CA LEU A 171 -3.26 4.38 -13.12
C LEU A 171 -3.28 5.14 -11.77
N PRO A 172 -3.86 4.58 -10.69
CA PRO A 172 -4.02 5.27 -9.42
C PRO A 172 -2.72 5.46 -8.63
N ASP A 173 -1.63 4.81 -9.04
CA ASP A 173 -0.34 4.85 -8.35
C ASP A 173 0.55 6.05 -8.72
N TRP A 174 0.12 6.92 -9.63
CA TRP A 174 0.82 8.14 -10.03
C TRP A 174 2.31 7.95 -10.38
N ASP A 175 2.66 6.85 -11.07
CA ASP A 175 4.04 6.46 -11.44
C ASP A 175 4.92 6.04 -10.24
N TYR A 176 4.37 5.83 -9.05
CA TYR A 176 5.11 5.25 -7.91
C TYR A 176 5.39 3.74 -8.07
N GLY A 177 4.73 3.06 -9.01
CA GLY A 177 5.00 1.66 -9.36
C GLY A 177 6.48 1.40 -9.70
N LYS A 178 6.93 0.14 -9.50
CA LYS A 178 8.34 -0.27 -9.71
C LYS A 178 8.49 -1.04 -11.04
N LEU A 179 8.65 -2.37 -10.99
CA LEU A 179 8.52 -3.24 -12.15
C LEU A 179 7.06 -3.29 -12.61
N TYR A 180 6.14 -3.41 -11.64
CA TYR A 180 4.70 -3.37 -11.85
C TYR A 180 4.09 -2.03 -11.42
N THR A 181 3.07 -1.61 -12.17
CA THR A 181 2.20 -0.46 -11.89
C THR A 181 0.76 -0.96 -11.77
N VAL A 182 -0.04 -0.26 -10.97
CA VAL A 182 -1.44 -0.62 -10.73
C VAL A 182 -2.31 -0.08 -11.84
N VAL A 183 -3.18 -0.92 -12.39
CA VAL A 183 -4.18 -0.49 -13.38
C VAL A 183 -5.59 -0.84 -12.90
N VAL A 184 -6.46 0.17 -12.91
CA VAL A 184 -7.90 0.03 -12.71
C VAL A 184 -8.55 0.20 -14.08
N ILE A 185 -9.31 -0.80 -14.53
CA ILE A 185 -9.99 -0.81 -15.82
C ILE A 185 -11.49 -0.75 -15.57
N THR A 186 -12.18 0.19 -16.22
CA THR A 186 -13.63 0.35 -16.12
C THR A 186 -14.30 -0.02 -17.43
N CYS A 187 -15.16 -1.03 -17.38
CA CYS A 187 -16.00 -1.46 -18.50
C CYS A 187 -17.37 -0.79 -18.41
N VAL A 188 -17.86 -0.24 -19.54
CA VAL A 188 -19.17 0.40 -19.64
C VAL A 188 -19.95 -0.15 -20.84
N PHE A 189 -21.14 -0.69 -20.57
CA PHE A 189 -22.02 -1.26 -21.59
C PHE A 189 -23.13 -0.28 -21.99
N ALA A 190 -23.57 -0.37 -23.25
CA ALA A 190 -24.64 0.50 -23.76
C ALA A 190 -26.02 0.09 -23.23
N GLU A 191 -26.25 -1.22 -23.08
CA GLU A 191 -27.44 -1.86 -22.51
C GLU A 191 -27.11 -2.54 -21.16
N ASP A 192 -28.14 -3.00 -20.44
CA ASP A 192 -27.99 -3.78 -19.21
C ASP A 192 -27.55 -5.21 -19.52
N VAL A 193 -26.63 -5.75 -18.72
CA VAL A 193 -26.00 -7.07 -18.97
C VAL A 193 -26.06 -7.96 -17.72
N GLY A 194 -26.46 -9.23 -17.88
CA GLY A 194 -26.65 -10.20 -16.79
C GLY A 194 -27.84 -9.91 -15.85
N THR A 195 -28.67 -8.91 -16.18
CA THR A 195 -29.83 -8.51 -15.35
C THR A 195 -31.06 -9.39 -15.53
N ASP A 196 -30.99 -10.36 -16.45
CA ASP A 196 -31.89 -11.51 -16.57
C ASP A 196 -31.71 -12.50 -15.40
N GLY A 197 -30.57 -12.47 -14.71
CA GLY A 197 -30.22 -13.38 -13.63
C GLY A 197 -29.76 -14.77 -14.12
N GLU A 198 -29.56 -14.96 -15.43
CA GLU A 198 -29.13 -16.24 -16.01
C GLU A 198 -27.62 -16.50 -15.86
N GLY A 199 -26.85 -15.46 -15.55
CA GLY A 199 -25.39 -15.52 -15.38
C GLY A 199 -24.60 -15.14 -16.64
N GLY A 200 -23.28 -15.07 -16.51
CA GLY A 200 -22.39 -14.74 -17.62
C GLY A 200 -20.95 -14.42 -17.22
N GLU A 201 -20.11 -14.22 -18.24
CA GLU A 201 -18.71 -13.82 -18.09
C GLU A 201 -18.52 -12.33 -18.43
N LEU A 202 -17.78 -11.59 -17.57
CA LEU A 202 -17.09 -10.37 -17.99
C LEU A 202 -15.73 -10.76 -18.55
N VAL A 203 -15.55 -10.49 -19.84
CA VAL A 203 -14.32 -10.79 -20.58
C VAL A 203 -13.58 -9.49 -20.84
N LEU A 204 -12.33 -9.43 -20.38
CA LEU A 204 -11.38 -8.37 -20.71
C LEU A 204 -10.48 -8.84 -21.85
N TYR A 205 -10.30 -7.98 -22.86
CA TYR A 205 -9.31 -8.15 -23.91
C TYR A 205 -8.19 -7.14 -23.70
N ALA A 206 -6.97 -7.62 -23.47
CA ALA A 206 -5.78 -6.79 -23.29
C ALA A 206 -4.86 -6.91 -24.52
N SER A 207 -4.43 -5.79 -25.12
CA SER A 207 -3.52 -5.80 -26.27
C SER A 207 -2.21 -5.08 -25.98
N TYR A 208 -1.12 -5.52 -26.63
CA TYR A 208 0.20 -4.87 -26.59
C TYR A 208 0.26 -3.56 -27.41
N GLY A 209 -0.86 -3.11 -28.00
CA GLY A 209 -0.92 -1.89 -28.80
C GLY A 209 -0.29 -2.02 -30.20
N ASP A 210 0.04 -3.23 -30.63
CA ASP A 210 0.58 -3.53 -31.96
C ASP A 210 -0.36 -4.43 -32.80
N ARG A 211 -0.04 -4.58 -34.08
CA ARG A 211 -0.80 -5.35 -35.08
C ARG A 211 -0.31 -6.78 -35.30
N TYR A 212 0.70 -7.21 -34.54
CA TYR A 212 1.41 -8.48 -34.74
C TYR A 212 0.98 -9.56 -33.75
N ARG A 213 0.38 -9.15 -32.63
CA ARG A 213 -0.14 -10.03 -31.58
C ARG A 213 -1.65 -9.91 -31.46
N GLN A 214 -2.33 -11.04 -31.23
CA GLN A 214 -3.73 -11.03 -30.83
C GLN A 214 -3.86 -10.48 -29.40
N PRO A 215 -5.01 -9.87 -29.02
CA PRO A 215 -5.28 -9.53 -27.64
C PRO A 215 -5.39 -10.78 -26.76
N GLU A 216 -4.85 -10.73 -25.55
CA GLU A 216 -5.05 -11.74 -24.51
C GLU A 216 -6.53 -11.70 -24.07
N ARG A 217 -7.26 -12.82 -24.14
CA ARG A 217 -8.64 -12.95 -23.62
C ARG A 217 -8.57 -13.39 -22.15
N VAL A 218 -9.14 -12.59 -21.26
CA VAL A 218 -9.13 -12.82 -19.80
C VAL A 218 -10.56 -12.84 -19.27
N VAL A 219 -10.96 -13.92 -18.59
CA VAL A 219 -12.22 -13.96 -17.83
C VAL A 219 -11.95 -13.40 -16.44
N VAL A 220 -12.41 -12.18 -16.19
CA VAL A 220 -12.13 -11.41 -14.96
C VAL A 220 -13.28 -11.49 -13.94
N LEU A 221 -14.49 -11.77 -14.39
CA LEU A 221 -15.65 -12.08 -13.55
C LEU A 221 -16.49 -13.16 -14.21
N THR A 222 -17.02 -14.08 -13.42
CA THR A 222 -18.09 -15.00 -13.81
C THR A 222 -19.19 -14.83 -12.76
N GLU A 223 -20.40 -14.47 -13.18
CA GLU A 223 -21.58 -14.45 -12.31
C GLU A 223 -22.42 -15.69 -12.59
N VAL A 224 -22.75 -16.47 -11.56
CA VAL A 224 -23.59 -17.67 -11.72
C VAL A 224 -25.08 -17.32 -11.78
N LYS A 225 -25.89 -18.26 -12.27
CA LYS A 225 -27.35 -18.10 -12.31
C LYS A 225 -27.91 -17.78 -10.93
N GLY A 226 -28.61 -16.65 -10.82
CA GLY A 226 -29.17 -16.12 -9.57
C GLY A 226 -28.23 -15.25 -8.72
N GLU A 227 -26.98 -15.02 -9.12
CA GLU A 227 -26.02 -14.20 -8.36
C GLU A 227 -26.32 -12.69 -8.48
N TYR A 228 -26.81 -12.24 -9.64
CA TYR A 228 -27.15 -10.83 -9.86
C TYR A 228 -28.28 -10.37 -8.91
N ASN A 229 -27.94 -9.48 -7.98
CA ASN A 229 -28.90 -8.83 -7.09
C ASN A 229 -28.91 -7.30 -7.28
N SER A 230 -30.02 -6.78 -7.81
CA SER A 230 -30.23 -5.34 -8.00
C SER A 230 -30.39 -4.55 -6.69
N SER A 231 -30.76 -5.19 -5.57
CA SER A 231 -30.98 -4.52 -4.28
C SER A 231 -29.68 -3.96 -3.68
N VAL A 232 -28.51 -4.51 -4.08
CA VAL A 232 -27.19 -4.04 -3.66
C VAL A 232 -26.94 -2.60 -4.11
N PHE A 233 -27.62 -2.13 -5.16
CA PHE A 233 -27.48 -0.76 -5.65
C PHE A 233 -28.40 0.27 -4.97
N ASP A 234 -29.31 -0.12 -4.06
CA ASP A 234 -30.18 0.84 -3.36
C ASP A 234 -29.44 1.56 -2.21
N THR A 235 -29.17 2.86 -2.41
CA THR A 235 -28.46 3.69 -1.42
C THR A 235 -29.31 4.10 -0.21
N LYS A 236 -30.56 3.63 -0.07
CA LYS A 236 -31.40 3.90 1.11
C LYS A 236 -31.01 3.09 2.34
N SER A 237 -30.44 1.89 2.17
CA SER A 237 -30.22 0.94 3.28
C SER A 237 -28.91 0.16 3.12
N PHE A 238 -27.80 0.79 3.49
CA PHE A 238 -26.52 0.11 3.60
C PHE A 238 -26.48 -0.86 4.80
N PRO A 239 -25.82 -2.03 4.69
CA PRO A 239 -25.68 -2.95 5.82
C PRO A 239 -24.89 -2.32 6.98
N TYR A 240 -23.88 -1.51 6.66
CA TYR A 240 -23.06 -0.79 7.64
C TYR A 240 -23.19 0.73 7.47
N ASP A 241 -22.98 1.45 8.57
CA ASP A 241 -22.96 2.91 8.58
C ASP A 241 -21.59 3.41 8.08
N TYR A 242 -20.53 2.67 8.43
CA TYR A 242 -19.13 2.91 8.04
C TYR A 242 -18.40 1.61 7.70
N VAL A 243 -17.50 1.66 6.72
CA VAL A 243 -16.53 0.58 6.43
C VAL A 243 -15.10 1.09 6.55
N TYR A 244 -14.21 0.29 7.11
CA TYR A 244 -12.76 0.49 7.06
C TYR A 244 -12.14 -0.34 5.92
N CYS A 245 -11.24 0.30 5.17
CA CYS A 245 -10.38 -0.33 4.17
C CYS A 245 -8.91 -0.10 4.50
N GLY A 246 -8.20 -1.19 4.78
CA GLY A 246 -6.77 -1.16 5.05
C GLY A 246 -5.89 -1.09 3.80
N SER A 247 -4.64 -0.69 4.03
CA SER A 247 -3.49 -1.00 3.17
C SER A 247 -2.98 -2.42 3.47
N SER A 248 -2.04 -2.92 2.67
CA SER A 248 -1.43 -4.24 2.85
C SER A 248 -0.74 -4.39 4.21
N VAL A 249 -1.09 -5.41 4.99
CA VAL A 249 -0.51 -5.63 6.33
C VAL A 249 0.55 -6.73 6.30
N TYR A 250 1.80 -6.36 6.57
CA TYR A 250 3.00 -7.20 6.42
C TYR A 250 3.96 -7.08 7.62
N GLY A 251 4.90 -8.03 7.73
CA GLY A 251 5.95 -8.03 8.77
C GLY A 251 5.50 -8.49 10.17
N ASN A 252 6.36 -8.31 11.18
CA ASN A 252 6.11 -8.79 12.55
C ASN A 252 5.20 -7.84 13.34
N ILE A 253 3.93 -7.76 12.95
CA ILE A 253 2.89 -6.96 13.61
C ILE A 253 2.74 -7.37 15.09
N SER A 254 2.60 -6.40 15.99
CA SER A 254 2.33 -6.68 17.41
C SER A 254 0.86 -7.03 17.64
N PRO A 255 0.56 -8.22 18.21
CA PRO A 255 -0.80 -8.63 18.52
C PRO A 255 -1.48 -7.66 19.48
N GLN A 256 -0.80 -7.23 20.55
CA GLN A 256 -1.34 -6.24 21.49
C GLN A 256 -1.75 -4.93 20.81
N ARG A 257 -0.99 -4.39 19.85
CA ARG A 257 -1.38 -3.16 19.15
C ARG A 257 -2.52 -3.37 18.16
N MET A 258 -2.59 -4.51 17.50
CA MET A 258 -3.73 -4.82 16.64
C MET A 258 -5.02 -4.97 17.47
N ARG A 259 -4.93 -5.61 18.65
CA ARG A 259 -6.02 -5.68 19.63
C ARG A 259 -6.51 -4.28 20.02
N GLU A 260 -5.60 -3.41 20.44
CA GLU A 260 -5.89 -2.02 20.87
C GLU A 260 -6.56 -1.21 19.75
N TRP A 261 -6.00 -1.27 18.53
CA TRP A 261 -6.50 -0.56 17.36
C TRP A 261 -7.90 -1.07 16.96
N MET A 262 -8.11 -2.39 16.98
CA MET A 262 -9.37 -3.04 16.61
C MET A 262 -10.47 -2.71 17.62
N ALA A 263 -10.19 -2.87 18.93
CA ALA A 263 -11.13 -2.51 20.00
C ALA A 263 -11.50 -1.01 19.97
N TYR A 264 -10.51 -0.15 19.72
CA TYR A 264 -10.73 1.29 19.59
C TYR A 264 -11.66 1.63 18.42
N HIS A 265 -11.35 1.15 17.21
CA HIS A 265 -12.14 1.52 16.04
C HIS A 265 -13.51 0.85 16.01
N ALA A 266 -13.66 -0.35 16.57
CA ALA A 266 -14.96 -0.97 16.78
C ALA A 266 -15.87 -0.10 17.67
N LYS A 267 -15.32 0.54 18.72
CA LYS A 267 -16.06 1.53 19.53
C LYS A 267 -16.31 2.85 18.78
N PHE A 268 -15.31 3.34 18.04
CA PHE A 268 -15.37 4.63 17.33
C PHE A 268 -16.43 4.66 16.23
N PHE A 269 -16.51 3.60 15.41
CA PHE A 269 -17.49 3.50 14.33
C PHE A 269 -18.84 2.88 14.75
N GLY A 270 -18.95 2.38 15.99
CA GLY A 270 -20.19 1.78 16.52
C GLY A 270 -20.47 0.38 16.01
N GLU A 271 -21.67 -0.14 16.34
CA GLU A 271 -22.03 -1.56 16.14
C GLU A 271 -22.34 -1.93 14.68
N LYS A 272 -22.73 -0.97 13.84
CA LYS A 272 -22.94 -1.14 12.39
C LYS A 272 -21.71 -0.71 11.58
N SER A 273 -20.57 -1.33 11.85
CA SER A 273 -19.33 -1.08 11.08
C SER A 273 -18.59 -2.37 10.76
N HIS A 274 -17.84 -2.36 9.65
CA HIS A 274 -17.13 -3.52 9.15
C HIS A 274 -15.71 -3.17 8.68
N PHE A 275 -14.78 -4.10 8.88
CA PHE A 275 -13.35 -3.90 8.69
C PHE A 275 -12.81 -4.90 7.69
N ILE A 276 -12.37 -4.42 6.53
CA ILE A 276 -11.73 -5.25 5.50
C ILE A 276 -10.22 -5.08 5.67
N LEU A 277 -9.52 -6.17 6.00
CA LEU A 277 -8.08 -6.19 6.27
C LEU A 277 -7.37 -7.15 5.31
N HIS A 278 -6.23 -6.75 4.74
CA HIS A 278 -5.52 -7.56 3.75
C HIS A 278 -4.18 -8.09 4.27
N ASP A 279 -4.06 -9.42 4.35
CA ASP A 279 -2.88 -10.13 4.85
C ASP A 279 -1.80 -10.26 3.76
N ALA A 280 -0.76 -9.42 3.85
CA ALA A 280 0.49 -9.53 3.12
C ALA A 280 1.59 -10.22 3.98
N GLY A 281 1.20 -11.15 4.84
CA GLY A 281 2.08 -11.88 5.75
C GLY A 281 2.07 -11.36 7.20
N GLY A 282 1.45 -10.20 7.45
CA GLY A 282 1.44 -9.55 8.75
C GLY A 282 0.48 -10.16 9.77
N PHE A 283 -0.58 -10.86 9.33
CA PHE A 283 -1.49 -11.57 10.22
C PHE A 283 -0.97 -12.98 10.53
N HIS A 284 0.15 -13.03 11.24
CA HIS A 284 0.65 -14.26 11.88
C HIS A 284 -0.29 -14.72 13.00
N GLU A 285 -0.03 -15.93 13.53
CA GLU A 285 -0.96 -16.65 14.41
C GLU A 285 -1.42 -15.83 15.63
N ASP A 286 -0.51 -15.12 16.30
CA ASP A 286 -0.87 -14.35 17.49
C ASP A 286 -1.74 -13.12 17.17
N VAL A 287 -1.55 -12.50 16.00
CA VAL A 287 -2.40 -11.39 15.54
C VAL A 287 -3.78 -11.91 15.13
N ARG A 288 -3.86 -13.11 14.53
CA ARG A 288 -5.14 -13.77 14.28
C ARG A 288 -5.89 -14.08 15.58
N LYS A 289 -5.22 -14.55 16.64
CA LYS A 289 -5.86 -14.81 17.96
C LYS A 289 -6.61 -13.60 18.54
N VAL A 290 -6.11 -12.37 18.33
CA VAL A 290 -6.79 -11.14 18.81
C VAL A 290 -7.84 -10.60 17.85
N LEU A 291 -7.82 -10.99 16.57
CA LEU A 291 -8.83 -10.63 15.57
C LEU A 291 -10.00 -11.62 15.51
N GLU A 292 -9.75 -12.89 15.82
CA GLU A 292 -10.70 -14.01 15.80
C GLU A 292 -12.05 -13.75 16.52
N PRO A 293 -12.10 -13.06 17.68
CA PRO A 293 -13.38 -12.70 18.31
C PRO A 293 -14.21 -11.72 17.47
N TRP A 294 -13.57 -10.82 16.72
CA TRP A 294 -14.23 -9.85 15.84
C TRP A 294 -14.62 -10.47 14.50
N ILE A 295 -13.81 -11.39 13.97
CA ILE A 295 -14.12 -12.18 12.76
C ILE A 295 -15.40 -13.00 13.00
N ARG A 296 -15.50 -13.73 14.11
CA ARG A 296 -16.69 -14.50 14.49
C ARG A 296 -17.94 -13.67 14.77
N GLN A 297 -17.80 -12.35 14.93
CA GLN A 297 -18.93 -11.40 15.03
C GLN A 297 -19.31 -10.76 13.68
N GLY A 298 -18.68 -11.16 12.57
CA GLY A 298 -18.89 -10.54 11.26
C GLY A 298 -18.36 -9.10 11.17
N ARG A 299 -17.55 -8.67 12.15
CA ARG A 299 -17.02 -7.30 12.24
C ARG A 299 -15.77 -7.13 11.38
N VAL A 300 -14.99 -8.20 11.20
CA VAL A 300 -13.74 -8.21 10.43
C VAL A 300 -13.82 -9.27 9.34
N THR A 301 -13.43 -8.91 8.13
CA THR A 301 -13.12 -9.84 7.04
C THR A 301 -11.62 -9.77 6.74
N LEU A 302 -10.94 -10.92 6.72
CA LEU A 302 -9.56 -11.03 6.26
C LEU A 302 -9.53 -11.37 4.77
N GLN A 303 -8.60 -10.76 4.04
CA GLN A 303 -8.31 -11.01 2.63
C GLN A 303 -6.86 -11.47 2.51
N ASN A 304 -6.62 -12.74 2.20
CA ASN A 304 -5.28 -13.25 1.97
C ASN A 304 -4.79 -12.78 0.60
N ILE A 305 -3.83 -11.86 0.59
CA ILE A 305 -3.22 -11.33 -0.64
C ILE A 305 -1.79 -11.82 -0.85
N ARG A 306 -1.25 -12.73 -0.02
CA ARG A 306 0.18 -13.06 0.09
C ARG A 306 0.90 -13.33 -1.25
N GLN A 307 0.19 -13.86 -2.24
CA GLN A 307 0.73 -14.08 -3.60
C GLN A 307 1.23 -12.78 -4.27
N GLN A 308 0.70 -11.61 -3.94
CA GLN A 308 1.10 -10.31 -4.53
C GLN A 308 2.59 -9.96 -4.38
N GLU A 309 3.28 -10.53 -3.37
CA GLU A 309 4.71 -10.29 -3.15
C GLU A 309 5.61 -10.78 -4.30
N ILE A 310 5.12 -11.64 -5.19
CA ILE A 310 5.87 -12.06 -6.40
C ILE A 310 5.91 -10.97 -7.49
N TYR A 311 5.07 -9.94 -7.37
CA TYR A 311 4.98 -8.82 -8.30
C TYR A 311 5.52 -7.54 -7.64
N ASP A 312 6.78 -7.20 -7.92
CA ASP A 312 7.44 -6.01 -7.37
C ASP A 312 6.79 -4.69 -7.83
N GLY A 313 5.83 -4.21 -7.03
CA GLY A 313 5.18 -2.91 -7.15
C GLY A 313 5.46 -2.01 -5.95
N TYR A 314 4.69 -0.92 -5.84
CA TYR A 314 4.89 0.06 -4.77
C TYR A 314 4.39 -0.44 -3.42
N TYR A 315 5.32 -0.62 -2.48
CA TYR A 315 5.07 -0.83 -1.04
C TYR A 315 4.00 -1.92 -0.78
N HIS A 316 4.36 -3.17 -1.08
CA HIS A 316 3.50 -4.36 -0.91
C HIS A 316 2.17 -4.25 -1.66
N ASN A 317 2.22 -3.71 -2.89
CA ASN A 317 1.10 -3.43 -3.78
C ASN A 317 -0.12 -2.69 -3.18
N GLN A 318 -0.02 -2.06 -1.99
CA GLN A 318 -0.34 -0.64 -1.92
C GLN A 318 -1.66 -0.16 -2.54
N PHE A 319 -1.44 0.53 -3.66
CA PHE A 319 -2.45 1.14 -4.51
C PHE A 319 -3.45 0.14 -5.09
N MET A 320 -3.06 -1.10 -5.35
CA MET A 320 -3.95 -2.14 -5.86
C MET A 320 -4.90 -2.60 -4.75
N VAL A 321 -4.36 -2.83 -3.55
CA VAL A 321 -5.12 -3.31 -2.37
C VAL A 321 -6.18 -2.32 -1.93
N VAL A 322 -5.89 -1.00 -1.92
CA VAL A 322 -6.93 0.00 -1.62
C VAL A 322 -8.00 0.10 -2.71
N ASN A 323 -7.74 -0.30 -3.96
CA ASN A 323 -8.75 -0.32 -5.02
C ASN A 323 -9.61 -1.60 -5.00
N ASP A 324 -9.02 -2.77 -4.70
CA ASP A 324 -9.76 -3.99 -4.33
C ASP A 324 -10.77 -3.67 -3.22
N CYS A 325 -10.29 -3.03 -2.15
CA CYS A 325 -11.13 -2.68 -1.02
C CYS A 325 -12.19 -1.63 -1.36
N LEU A 326 -11.85 -0.58 -2.13
CA LEU A 326 -12.79 0.46 -2.58
C LEU A 326 -13.99 -0.13 -3.34
N PHE A 327 -13.76 -1.14 -4.18
CA PHE A 327 -14.83 -1.75 -4.96
C PHE A 327 -15.60 -2.80 -4.16
N ARG A 328 -14.94 -3.53 -3.27
CA ARG A 328 -15.59 -4.40 -2.27
C ARG A 328 -16.49 -3.62 -1.31
N SER A 329 -16.09 -2.43 -0.87
CA SER A 329 -16.84 -1.58 0.05
C SER A 329 -17.93 -0.72 -0.62
N ARG A 330 -17.97 -0.69 -1.96
CA ARG A 330 -18.72 0.28 -2.78
C ARG A 330 -20.20 0.45 -2.40
N PHE A 331 -20.83 -0.64 -1.95
CA PHE A 331 -22.23 -0.70 -1.53
C PHE A 331 -22.43 -1.19 -0.08
N LEU A 332 -21.35 -1.27 0.71
CA LEU A 332 -21.40 -1.76 2.09
C LEU A 332 -21.69 -0.65 3.11
N ALA A 333 -21.34 0.61 2.81
CA ALA A 333 -21.63 1.77 3.64
C ALA A 333 -21.79 3.05 2.81
N ASN A 334 -22.35 4.09 3.43
CA ASN A 334 -22.34 5.42 2.84
C ASN A 334 -20.91 5.99 2.73
N TRP A 335 -20.07 5.73 3.74
CA TRP A 335 -18.70 6.22 3.83
C TRP A 335 -17.71 5.07 4.10
N THR A 336 -16.67 4.98 3.27
CA THR A 336 -15.50 4.09 3.48
C THR A 336 -14.32 4.92 3.94
N PHE A 337 -13.61 4.47 4.98
CA PHE A 337 -12.41 5.09 5.54
C PHE A 337 -11.14 4.37 5.10
N PHE A 338 -10.10 5.13 4.77
CA PHE A 338 -8.78 4.64 4.37
C PHE A 338 -7.72 5.29 5.26
N PHE A 339 -7.16 4.52 6.20
CA PHE A 339 -6.09 4.89 7.14
C PHE A 339 -5.32 3.64 7.59
N ASP A 340 -4.15 3.81 8.21
CA ASP A 340 -3.24 2.71 8.54
C ASP A 340 -3.45 2.17 9.97
N ILE A 341 -2.97 0.96 10.22
CA ILE A 341 -3.16 0.25 11.52
C ILE A 341 -2.29 0.77 12.68
N ASP A 342 -1.51 1.85 12.47
CA ASP A 342 -0.89 2.65 13.54
C ASP A 342 -1.49 4.07 13.68
N GLU A 343 -2.62 4.33 13.03
CA GLU A 343 -3.37 5.58 13.08
C GLU A 343 -4.73 5.41 13.79
N TYR A 344 -5.09 6.38 14.63
CA TYR A 344 -6.29 6.34 15.48
C TYR A 344 -7.22 7.52 15.20
N MET A 345 -8.44 7.23 14.72
CA MET A 345 -9.44 8.24 14.37
C MET A 345 -10.05 8.93 15.60
N TYR A 346 -10.18 10.26 15.58
CA TYR A 346 -10.79 11.03 16.67
C TYR A 346 -11.78 12.08 16.14
N VAL A 347 -12.96 12.13 16.77
CA VAL A 347 -13.97 13.18 16.57
C VAL A 347 -14.13 13.98 17.86
N ASP A 348 -14.29 15.29 17.74
CA ASP A 348 -14.43 16.19 18.88
C ASP A 348 -15.84 16.08 19.53
N PRO A 349 -15.96 16.00 20.86
CA PRO A 349 -17.25 15.84 21.57
C PRO A 349 -18.31 16.91 21.31
N SER A 350 -17.95 18.05 20.68
CA SER A 350 -18.90 19.06 20.23
C SER A 350 -19.74 18.65 19.00
N THR A 351 -19.47 17.49 18.39
CA THR A 351 -20.14 17.02 17.16
C THR A 351 -20.10 15.49 17.04
N THR A 352 -20.86 14.89 16.12
CA THR A 352 -20.73 13.46 15.80
C THR A 352 -19.96 13.24 14.50
N LEU A 353 -19.47 12.00 14.30
CA LEU A 353 -18.83 11.60 13.04
C LEU A 353 -19.78 11.78 11.85
N SER A 354 -21.08 11.49 12.03
CA SER A 354 -22.09 11.65 10.99
C SER A 354 -22.29 13.12 10.60
N ASP A 355 -22.30 14.05 11.56
CA ASP A 355 -22.46 15.48 11.29
C ASP A 355 -21.30 16.03 10.47
N VAL A 356 -20.06 15.69 10.85
CA VAL A 356 -18.85 16.14 10.14
C VAL A 356 -18.79 15.59 8.71
N LEU A 357 -19.20 14.32 8.53
CA LEU A 357 -19.22 13.68 7.23
C LEU A 357 -20.31 14.24 6.31
N ASN A 358 -21.53 14.40 6.83
CA ASN A 358 -22.71 14.73 6.03
C ASN A 358 -23.03 16.25 5.99
N GLU A 359 -22.19 17.10 6.58
CA GLU A 359 -22.32 18.58 6.65
C GLU A 359 -22.50 19.28 5.28
N LYS A 360 -22.12 18.62 4.18
CA LYS A 360 -22.09 19.17 2.81
C LYS A 360 -22.50 18.08 1.80
N PRO A 361 -23.73 18.12 1.23
CA PRO A 361 -24.24 17.04 0.37
C PRO A 361 -23.58 16.97 -1.02
N ASP A 362 -22.78 17.97 -1.40
CA ASP A 362 -21.96 17.95 -2.62
C ASP A 362 -20.54 17.40 -2.39
N VAL A 363 -20.18 17.04 -1.16
CA VAL A 363 -18.89 16.46 -0.81
C VAL A 363 -19.01 14.93 -0.79
N SER A 364 -18.17 14.26 -1.57
CA SER A 364 -18.07 12.80 -1.63
C SER A 364 -16.76 12.28 -1.03
N GLN A 365 -15.80 13.16 -0.75
CA GLN A 365 -14.54 12.81 -0.08
C GLN A 365 -14.16 13.85 0.97
N ILE A 366 -13.77 13.39 2.15
CA ILE A 366 -13.27 14.20 3.26
C ILE A 366 -11.84 13.79 3.55
N VAL A 367 -10.91 14.73 3.41
CA VAL A 367 -9.48 14.56 3.70
C VAL A 367 -9.19 15.12 5.09
N ILE A 368 -8.56 14.28 5.90
CA ILE A 368 -8.45 14.39 7.35
C ILE A 368 -6.98 14.67 7.72
N LYS A 369 -6.76 15.52 8.72
CA LYS A 369 -5.42 15.97 9.16
C LYS A 369 -4.79 15.01 10.18
N GLN A 370 -3.49 14.77 10.00
CA GLN A 370 -2.62 14.04 10.92
C GLN A 370 -2.37 14.81 12.22
N VAL A 371 -2.35 14.08 13.33
CA VAL A 371 -1.80 14.48 14.63
C VAL A 371 -0.63 13.52 14.95
N PRO A 372 0.61 13.86 14.55
CA PRO A 372 1.74 12.95 14.71
C PRO A 372 2.20 12.89 16.17
N ILE A 373 2.26 11.67 16.72
CA ILE A 373 2.77 11.36 18.06
C ILE A 373 4.27 11.09 18.02
N GLU A 374 5.00 11.47 19.07
CA GLU A 374 6.42 11.13 19.21
C GLU A 374 6.59 9.66 19.60
N SER A 375 7.23 8.87 18.74
CA SER A 375 7.48 7.46 18.99
C SER A 375 8.49 7.25 20.13
N GLY A 376 8.01 6.62 21.20
CA GLY A 376 8.84 6.18 22.32
C GLY A 376 9.25 7.23 23.35
N LEU A 377 8.55 8.38 23.39
CA LEU A 377 8.59 9.30 24.52
C LEU A 377 7.37 9.07 25.43
N CYS A 378 7.63 8.66 26.67
CA CYS A 378 6.62 8.37 27.68
C CYS A 378 6.73 9.33 28.87
N VAL A 379 5.67 9.47 29.67
CA VAL A 379 5.72 10.18 30.95
C VAL A 379 6.48 9.33 31.98
N ALA A 380 7.37 9.98 32.73
CA ALA A 380 7.99 9.42 33.92
C ALA A 380 6.92 9.25 35.02
N ASP A 381 6.56 8.01 35.30
CA ASP A 381 5.50 7.64 36.22
C ASP A 381 6.01 6.52 37.14
N ASN A 382 5.97 6.78 38.45
CA ASN A 382 6.50 5.91 39.50
C ASN A 382 5.55 4.75 39.86
N THR A 383 4.36 4.67 39.26
CA THR A 383 3.46 3.53 39.44
C THR A 383 4.02 2.29 38.75
N ARG A 384 3.95 1.13 39.42
CA ARG A 384 4.53 -0.14 38.93
C ARG A 384 3.82 -0.72 37.70
N ASP A 385 2.66 -0.19 37.35
CA ASP A 385 1.73 -0.77 36.39
C ASP A 385 1.90 -0.25 34.95
N GLN A 386 3.17 -0.13 34.53
CA GLN A 386 3.55 0.34 33.19
C GLN A 386 3.26 -0.69 32.08
N HIS A 387 3.02 -1.96 32.44
CA HIS A 387 2.90 -3.08 31.50
C HIS A 387 1.47 -3.29 30.97
N GLU A 388 0.43 -3.06 31.77
CA GLU A 388 -0.98 -3.17 31.31
C GLU A 388 -1.48 -1.94 30.53
N ARG A 389 -0.64 -0.90 30.40
CA ARG A 389 -1.00 0.33 29.67
C ARG A 389 -0.87 0.16 28.16
N TRP A 390 -1.91 0.59 27.47
CA TRP A 390 -2.05 0.60 26.01
C TRP A 390 -1.19 1.70 25.36
N LEU A 391 -0.95 1.58 24.05
CA LEU A 391 -0.22 2.55 23.23
C LEU A 391 -0.70 3.99 23.46
N THR A 392 -2.01 4.18 23.45
CA THR A 392 -2.71 5.46 23.61
C THR A 392 -2.61 6.06 25.02
N GLU A 393 -2.32 5.24 26.04
CA GLU A 393 -2.09 5.69 27.43
C GLU A 393 -0.62 6.04 27.70
N ARG A 394 0.30 5.64 26.82
CA ARG A 394 1.76 5.72 27.04
C ARG A 394 2.43 6.78 26.18
N LEU A 395 2.07 6.86 24.89
CA LEU A 395 2.61 7.85 23.95
C LEU A 395 1.66 9.02 23.81
N ILE A 396 1.71 9.94 24.77
CA ILE A 396 0.78 11.09 24.91
C ILE A 396 1.43 12.45 24.58
N TYR A 397 2.52 12.45 23.81
CA TYR A 397 3.19 13.65 23.34
C TYR A 397 3.04 13.82 21.83
N ARG A 398 2.25 14.81 21.39
CA ARG A 398 2.16 15.16 19.96
C ARG A 398 3.25 16.14 19.56
N ARG A 399 3.71 16.06 18.30
CA ARG A 399 4.58 17.07 17.71
C ARG A 399 3.80 18.36 17.46
N VAL A 400 4.43 19.51 17.74
CA VAL A 400 3.89 20.80 17.34
C VAL A 400 4.05 20.96 15.82
N LEU A 401 2.94 21.02 15.10
CA LEU A 401 2.94 21.20 13.65
C LEU A 401 3.54 22.57 13.29
N LYS A 402 4.40 22.61 12.27
CA LYS A 402 4.97 23.84 11.74
C LYS A 402 4.09 24.37 10.62
N HIS A 403 3.86 25.68 10.61
CA HIS A 403 3.17 26.34 9.50
C HIS A 403 3.95 26.16 8.18
N GLY A 404 3.24 26.03 7.06
CA GLY A 404 3.84 25.84 5.74
C GLY A 404 4.37 24.42 5.43
N ILE A 405 4.38 23.49 6.40
CA ILE A 405 4.74 22.09 6.15
C ILE A 405 3.50 21.29 5.72
N HIS A 406 3.64 20.51 4.65
CA HIS A 406 2.68 19.46 4.30
C HIS A 406 2.90 18.25 5.21
N TYR A 407 1.84 17.85 5.89
CA TYR A 407 1.76 16.62 6.67
C TYR A 407 0.96 15.57 5.91
N ASP A 408 1.10 14.32 6.32
CA ASP A 408 0.35 13.21 5.76
C ASP A 408 -1.16 13.40 5.97
N ARG A 409 -1.92 12.69 5.16
CA ARG A 409 -3.38 12.77 5.14
C ARG A 409 -3.95 11.39 4.93
N LYS A 410 -5.13 11.18 5.51
CA LYS A 410 -6.00 10.04 5.30
C LYS A 410 -7.41 10.55 5.04
N TYR A 411 -8.35 9.68 4.66
CA TYR A 411 -9.61 10.15 4.11
C TYR A 411 -10.79 9.20 4.34
N ALA A 412 -11.98 9.78 4.29
CA ALA A 412 -13.23 9.06 4.10
C ALA A 412 -13.80 9.40 2.71
N VAL A 413 -14.32 8.42 1.98
CA VAL A 413 -14.92 8.60 0.65
C VAL A 413 -16.20 7.79 0.50
N GLN A 414 -17.18 8.35 -0.21
CA GLN A 414 -18.37 7.63 -0.65
C GLN A 414 -17.97 6.74 -1.84
N ALA A 415 -17.63 5.47 -1.58
CA ALA A 415 -16.97 4.59 -2.56
C ALA A 415 -17.73 4.39 -3.88
N ARG A 416 -19.07 4.44 -3.86
CA ARG A 416 -19.96 4.53 -5.05
C ARG A 416 -19.75 5.76 -5.95
N HIS A 417 -18.93 6.72 -5.54
CA HIS A 417 -18.62 7.95 -6.26
C HIS A 417 -17.13 8.11 -6.58
N ALA A 418 -16.33 7.05 -6.41
CA ALA A 418 -14.94 6.96 -6.85
C ALA A 418 -14.77 5.91 -7.96
N GLU A 419 -14.00 6.25 -8.98
CA GLU A 419 -13.60 5.35 -10.07
C GLU A 419 -12.31 4.61 -9.74
N ALA A 420 -11.43 5.23 -8.95
CA ALA A 420 -10.26 4.62 -8.31
C ALA A 420 -9.84 5.45 -7.08
N THR A 421 -8.91 4.96 -6.25
CA THR A 421 -8.36 5.69 -5.10
C THR A 421 -6.85 5.50 -4.89
N GLY A 422 -6.24 6.36 -4.08
CA GLY A 422 -4.82 6.30 -3.69
C GLY A 422 -4.61 6.37 -2.18
N ILE A 423 -3.36 6.39 -1.73
CA ILE A 423 -3.01 6.14 -0.31
C ILE A 423 -3.37 7.30 0.65
N HIS A 424 -3.41 8.54 0.15
CA HIS A 424 -3.72 9.74 0.95
C HIS A 424 -5.03 10.44 0.55
N MET A 425 -5.56 10.12 -0.63
CA MET A 425 -6.87 10.54 -1.15
C MET A 425 -7.17 9.82 -2.48
N SER A 426 -8.44 9.72 -2.86
CA SER A 426 -8.82 9.58 -4.27
C SER A 426 -8.60 10.89 -5.00
N MET A 427 -8.03 10.82 -6.21
CA MET A 427 -8.08 11.90 -7.21
C MET A 427 -9.10 11.63 -8.32
N ASN A 428 -9.74 10.45 -8.31
CA ASN A 428 -10.58 9.93 -9.39
C ASN A 428 -12.04 9.81 -8.92
N LEU A 429 -12.65 10.95 -8.58
CA LEU A 429 -14.05 11.03 -8.14
C LEU A 429 -14.99 11.19 -9.34
N ARG A 430 -15.93 10.25 -9.50
CA ARG A 430 -16.99 10.29 -10.51
C ARG A 430 -18.07 11.33 -10.20
N ARG A 431 -18.29 11.63 -8.92
CA ARG A 431 -19.30 12.59 -8.45
C ARG A 431 -18.87 13.23 -7.13
N GLY A 432 -19.27 14.48 -6.94
CA GLY A 432 -19.03 15.24 -5.71
C GLY A 432 -17.60 15.78 -5.61
N LYS A 433 -17.33 16.49 -4.52
CA LYS A 433 -16.08 17.23 -4.29
C LYS A 433 -15.26 16.63 -3.15
N THR A 434 -13.97 16.97 -3.15
CA THR A 434 -13.09 16.76 -1.98
C THR A 434 -13.15 17.97 -1.05
N ARG A 435 -13.40 17.73 0.24
CA ARG A 435 -13.24 18.72 1.33
C ARG A 435 -12.01 18.36 2.15
N VAL A 436 -11.01 19.23 2.21
CA VAL A 436 -9.97 19.14 3.24
C VAL A 436 -10.53 19.78 4.51
N LEU A 437 -10.64 19.01 5.60
CA LEU A 437 -11.08 19.58 6.88
C LEU A 437 -10.00 20.51 7.42
N GLN A 438 -10.38 21.77 7.65
CA GLN A 438 -9.46 22.78 8.16
C GLN A 438 -9.50 22.89 9.69
N ASP A 439 -10.67 22.70 10.28
CA ASP A 439 -10.90 22.64 11.73
C ASP A 439 -10.42 21.31 12.36
N GLU A 440 -10.27 21.27 13.69
CA GLU A 440 -9.77 20.09 14.43
C GLU A 440 -10.90 19.10 14.83
N ARG A 441 -12.15 19.22 14.32
CA ARG A 441 -13.29 18.37 14.75
C ARG A 441 -13.16 16.91 14.37
N LEU A 442 -12.47 16.58 13.28
CA LEU A 442 -12.15 15.21 12.88
C LEU A 442 -10.69 15.17 12.45
N ARG A 443 -9.90 14.33 13.13
CA ARG A 443 -8.45 14.19 12.98
C ARG A 443 -8.02 12.76 13.25
N TYR A 444 -6.80 12.39 12.92
CA TYR A 444 -6.26 11.07 13.25
C TYR A 444 -4.91 11.18 13.96
N TYR A 445 -4.71 10.38 15.00
CA TYR A 445 -3.47 10.34 15.78
C TYR A 445 -2.54 9.25 15.22
N HIS A 446 -1.39 9.66 14.68
CA HIS A 446 -0.46 8.74 14.00
C HIS A 446 0.68 8.33 14.96
N TYR A 447 0.69 7.06 15.36
CA TYR A 447 1.70 6.45 16.22
C TYR A 447 2.82 5.81 15.39
N HIS A 448 3.46 6.62 14.55
CA HIS A 448 4.27 6.15 13.43
C HIS A 448 5.35 5.11 13.80
N GLY A 449 5.30 3.97 13.12
CA GLY A 449 6.29 2.90 13.24
C GLY A 449 6.19 2.11 14.55
N THR A 450 5.09 2.25 15.29
CA THR A 450 4.90 1.48 16.54
C THR A 450 4.35 0.08 16.29
N ILE A 451 3.54 -0.14 15.25
CA ILE A 451 2.81 -1.39 15.03
C ILE A 451 3.71 -2.65 14.98
N THR A 452 4.88 -2.58 14.34
CA THR A 452 5.82 -3.71 14.18
C THR A 452 6.78 -3.95 15.37
N ASN A 453 6.83 -3.07 16.37
CA ASN A 453 7.78 -3.21 17.47
C ASN A 453 7.17 -3.98 18.66
N ARG A 454 7.19 -5.31 18.66
CA ARG A 454 6.66 -6.15 19.77
C ARG A 454 7.28 -5.86 21.16
N GLY A 455 8.40 -5.14 21.23
CA GLY A 455 9.04 -4.73 22.47
C GLY A 455 8.41 -3.51 23.16
N ASN A 456 9.09 -3.06 24.23
CA ASN A 456 8.75 -1.84 24.95
C ASN A 456 9.04 -0.60 24.07
N LEU A 457 8.05 0.27 23.89
CA LEU A 457 8.22 1.50 23.12
C LEU A 457 8.95 2.62 23.88
N CYS A 458 8.87 2.64 25.22
CA CYS A 458 9.34 3.77 26.03
C CYS A 458 10.88 3.82 26.10
N ASN A 459 11.49 4.43 25.08
CA ASN A 459 12.93 4.67 25.00
C ASN A 459 13.38 5.88 25.82
N LYS A 460 12.45 6.78 26.17
CA LYS A 460 12.69 7.96 27.01
C LYS A 460 11.51 8.25 27.91
N PHE A 461 11.81 8.70 29.13
CA PHE A 461 10.86 9.16 30.12
C PHE A 461 11.11 10.64 30.43
N VAL A 462 10.03 11.42 30.58
CA VAL A 462 10.07 12.85 30.94
C VAL A 462 8.94 13.20 31.92
N ASP A 463 9.15 14.21 32.76
CA ASP A 463 8.08 14.74 33.63
C ASP A 463 6.84 15.12 32.79
N SER A 464 5.65 15.05 33.38
CA SER A 464 4.33 15.36 32.78
C SER A 464 4.10 16.86 32.45
N LYS A 465 5.13 17.55 31.98
CA LYS A 465 5.11 18.96 31.60
C LYS A 465 4.35 19.15 30.27
N ASN A 466 3.47 20.16 30.23
CA ASN A 466 2.61 20.51 29.09
C ASN A 466 3.36 20.73 27.76
N LYS A 467 4.63 21.15 27.84
CA LYS A 467 5.55 21.27 26.69
C LYS A 467 6.88 20.63 27.05
N THR A 468 7.47 19.94 26.09
CA THR A 468 8.82 19.36 26.18
C THR A 468 9.50 19.42 24.80
N ALA A 469 10.78 19.10 24.72
CA ALA A 469 11.52 19.08 23.46
C ALA A 469 12.52 17.91 23.41
N VAL A 470 12.53 17.19 22.30
CA VAL A 470 13.44 16.07 22.05
C VAL A 470 14.08 16.25 20.67
N LYS A 471 15.41 16.21 20.60
CA LYS A 471 16.18 16.42 19.34
C LYS A 471 15.72 17.66 18.54
N SER A 472 15.47 18.78 19.24
CA SER A 472 14.96 20.04 18.67
C SER A 472 13.56 19.99 18.05
N VAL A 473 12.82 18.88 18.20
CA VAL A 473 11.37 18.82 17.93
C VAL A 473 10.62 19.35 19.15
N GLN A 474 9.72 20.32 18.95
CA GLN A 474 8.82 20.79 19.99
C GLN A 474 7.64 19.83 20.15
N LEU A 475 7.36 19.42 21.38
CA LEU A 475 6.32 18.47 21.73
C LEU A 475 5.34 19.07 22.74
N ARG A 476 4.07 18.71 22.63
CA ARG A 476 2.97 19.13 23.52
C ARG A 476 2.29 17.91 24.10
N LEU A 477 1.98 17.95 25.39
CA LEU A 477 1.15 16.94 26.06
C LEU A 477 -0.27 16.94 25.45
N ASP A 478 -0.77 15.78 25.01
CA ASP A 478 -2.10 15.60 24.42
C ASP A 478 -2.73 14.30 24.95
N GLU A 479 -3.51 14.45 26.01
CA GLU A 479 -4.14 13.35 26.75
C GLU A 479 -5.41 12.80 26.07
N THR A 480 -5.77 13.31 24.89
CA THR A 480 -7.06 13.02 24.23
C THR A 480 -7.27 11.52 24.04
N MET A 481 -6.25 10.83 23.52
CA MET A 481 -6.31 9.39 23.27
C MET A 481 -6.27 8.55 24.55
N MET A 482 -5.47 8.97 25.55
CA MET A 482 -5.38 8.32 26.86
C MET A 482 -6.73 8.31 27.59
N LYS A 483 -7.47 9.42 27.55
CA LYS A 483 -8.75 9.57 28.27
C LYS A 483 -9.84 8.61 27.78
N MET A 484 -9.75 8.11 26.55
CA MET A 484 -10.69 7.13 26.01
C MET A 484 -10.34 5.67 26.33
N ALA A 485 -9.11 5.37 26.75
CA ALA A 485 -8.62 4.00 26.84
C ALA A 485 -9.41 3.13 27.85
N LYS A 486 -9.82 3.70 28.99
CA LYS A 486 -10.69 3.01 29.96
C LYS A 486 -12.00 2.55 29.33
N ASP A 487 -12.68 3.44 28.61
CA ASP A 487 -13.97 3.15 27.99
C ASP A 487 -13.85 2.14 26.84
N VAL A 488 -12.71 2.14 26.13
CA VAL A 488 -12.41 1.18 25.07
C VAL A 488 -12.12 -0.21 25.66
N LYS A 489 -11.32 -0.30 26.72
CA LYS A 489 -11.11 -1.55 27.50
C LYS A 489 -12.43 -2.11 28.03
N SER A 490 -13.31 -1.26 28.55
CA SER A 490 -14.66 -1.65 29.00
C SER A 490 -15.56 -2.11 27.86
N TYR A 491 -15.51 -1.46 26.70
CA TYR A 491 -16.23 -1.88 25.49
C TYR A 491 -15.74 -3.23 24.96
N GLU A 492 -14.41 -3.42 24.85
CA GLU A 492 -13.82 -4.71 24.45
C GLU A 492 -14.29 -5.85 25.36
N LEU A 493 -14.17 -5.67 26.67
CA LEU A 493 -14.59 -6.66 27.67
C LEU A 493 -16.08 -7.00 27.57
N LYS A 494 -16.95 -6.02 27.27
CA LYS A 494 -18.38 -6.22 27.03
C LYS A 494 -18.64 -6.99 25.73
N MET A 495 -17.95 -6.65 24.65
CA MET A 495 -18.24 -7.17 23.30
C MET A 495 -17.64 -8.55 23.04
N ILE A 496 -16.39 -8.80 23.48
CA ILE A 496 -15.63 -10.02 23.14
C ILE A 496 -15.01 -10.72 24.36
N GLY A 497 -15.38 -10.31 25.59
CA GLY A 497 -14.88 -10.92 26.82
C GLY A 497 -13.43 -10.59 27.13
N LYS A 498 -12.86 -11.25 28.14
CA LYS A 498 -11.49 -11.00 28.61
C LYS A 498 -10.46 -11.55 27.62
N GLN A 499 -9.77 -10.66 26.91
CA GLN A 499 -8.67 -11.01 26.01
C GLN A 499 -7.30 -11.02 26.72
N PRO A 500 -6.39 -11.95 26.38
CA PRO A 500 -5.04 -12.00 26.93
C PRO A 500 -4.20 -10.80 26.45
N PHE A 501 -3.21 -10.40 27.25
CA PHE A 501 -2.17 -9.47 26.82
C PHE A 501 -1.10 -10.26 26.05
N VAL A 502 -0.74 -9.83 24.83
CA VAL A 502 0.10 -10.62 23.92
C VAL A 502 1.18 -9.76 23.26
N LEU A 503 2.41 -9.88 23.78
CA LEU A 503 3.63 -9.18 23.32
C LEU A 503 3.96 -9.49 21.85
#